data_AF-A0A346D4B5-F1
#
_entry.id   AF-A0A346D4B5-F1
#
_cell.length_a   1.000
_cell.length_b   1.000
_cell.length_c   1.000
_cell.angle_alpha   90.00
_cell.angle_beta   90.00
_cell.angle_gamma   90.00
#
_symmetry.space_group_name_H-M   'P 1'
#
loop_
_entity.id
_entity.type
_entity.pdbx_description
1 polymer ?
#
loop_
_entity_poly.entity_id
_entity_poly.type
_entity_poly.pdbx_seq_one_letter_code
_entity_poly.pdbx_strand_id
1 'polypeptide(L)'
;WYPFSTDLPIIRYSLYLCQVLAILQTGLCVTVDIMVGMMLWYTSAGLEILATRVKSVNDEADLDRCIIEHQRIINFAREMNHAVRFLILKGNATMALAAICGAFPLIYHQPTLVVSQFILFVVCGLLRLYLTAWPADDLAEMVRVFFYFLKL
;
A
#
# COMPACT_ATOMS: atom_id res chain seq x y z
N TRP A 1 -26.69 -6.57 12.54
CA TRP A 1 -27.90 -7.39 12.71
C TRP A 1 -27.50 -8.83 12.47
N TYR A 2 -27.84 -9.75 13.38
CA TYR A 2 -27.43 -11.15 13.27
C TYR A 2 -28.67 -12.02 13.08
N PRO A 3 -28.69 -12.95 12.12
CA PRO A 3 -29.90 -13.69 11.76
C PRO A 3 -30.29 -14.77 12.79
N PHE A 4 -29.65 -14.82 13.95
CA PHE A 4 -29.91 -15.82 14.98
C PHE A 4 -29.86 -15.25 16.40
N SER A 5 -30.53 -15.96 17.31
CA SER A 5 -30.81 -15.48 18.65
C SER A 5 -29.55 -15.27 19.50
N THR A 6 -29.49 -14.06 20.04
CA THR A 6 -28.59 -13.50 21.06
C THR A 6 -28.32 -14.31 22.32
N ASP A 7 -29.31 -15.13 22.66
CA ASP A 7 -29.72 -15.27 24.06
C ASP A 7 -28.87 -16.27 24.84
N LEU A 8 -28.19 -17.19 24.14
CA LEU A 8 -27.26 -18.11 24.77
C LEU A 8 -25.91 -17.42 25.07
N PRO A 9 -25.41 -17.53 26.32
CA PRO A 9 -24.16 -16.88 26.72
C PRO A 9 -22.95 -17.39 25.91
N ILE A 10 -22.96 -18.66 25.47
CA ILE A 10 -21.91 -19.25 24.64
C ILE A 10 -21.84 -18.55 23.28
N ILE A 11 -22.99 -18.39 22.60
CA ILE A 11 -23.08 -17.74 21.29
C ILE A 11 -22.61 -16.29 21.38
N ARG A 12 -23.04 -15.58 22.41
CA ARG A 12 -22.62 -14.20 22.68
C ARG A 12 -21.10 -14.11 22.86
N TYR A 13 -20.50 -14.99 23.66
CA TYR A 13 -19.05 -14.98 23.89
C TYR A 13 -18.27 -15.28 22.61
N SER A 14 -18.68 -16.28 21.83
CA SER A 14 -18.08 -16.62 20.54
C SER A 14 -18.14 -15.44 19.56
N LEU A 15 -19.28 -14.74 19.49
CA LEU A 15 -19.45 -13.54 18.68
C LEU A 15 -18.49 -12.43 19.05
N TYR A 16 -18.38 -12.12 20.35
CA TYR A 16 -17.43 -11.11 20.82
C TYR A 16 -15.99 -11.50 20.50
N LEU A 17 -15.63 -12.78 20.65
CA LEU A 17 -14.31 -13.27 20.29
C LEU A 17 -14.05 -13.11 18.79
N CYS A 18 -15.00 -13.48 17.93
CA CYS A 18 -14.90 -13.27 16.48
C CYS A 18 -14.75 -11.79 16.13
N GLN A 19 -15.48 -10.88 16.79
CA GLN A 19 -15.36 -9.45 16.57
C GLN A 19 -13.98 -8.92 16.98
N VAL A 20 -13.45 -9.33 18.14
CA VAL A 20 -12.10 -8.95 18.59
C VAL A 20 -11.04 -9.47 17.63
N LEU A 21 -11.16 -10.72 17.18
CA LEU A 21 -10.25 -11.31 16.19
C LEU A 21 -10.32 -10.58 14.84
N ALA A 22 -11.52 -10.21 14.38
CA ALA A 22 -11.69 -9.45 13.14
C ALA A 22 -11.04 -8.07 13.25
N ILE A 23 -11.23 -7.35 14.37
CA ILE A 23 -10.59 -6.06 14.61
C ILE A 23 -9.06 -6.22 14.62
N LEU A 24 -8.54 -7.22 15.34
CA LEU A 24 -7.10 -7.50 15.38
C LEU A 24 -6.55 -7.82 13.99
N GLN A 25 -7.24 -8.67 13.22
CA GLN A 25 -6.86 -9.03 11.86
C GLN A 25 -6.84 -7.81 10.93
N THR A 26 -7.82 -6.91 11.02
CA THR A 26 -7.83 -5.69 10.22
C THR A 26 -6.67 -4.76 10.56
N GLY A 27 -6.30 -4.63 11.84
CA GLY A 27 -5.14 -3.86 12.27
C GLY A 27 -3.84 -4.42 11.70
N LEU A 28 -3.62 -5.73 11.81
CA LEU A 28 -2.44 -6.39 11.24
C LEU A 28 -2.35 -6.20 9.72
N CYS A 29 -3.50 -6.28 9.04
CA CYS A 29 -3.56 -6.08 7.60
C CYS A 29 -3.09 -4.67 7.20
N VAL A 30 -3.52 -3.63 7.93
CA VAL A 30 -3.09 -2.25 7.67
C VAL A 30 -1.59 -2.09 7.90
N THR A 31 -1.03 -2.72 8.92
CA THR A 31 0.42 -2.69 9.18
C THR A 31 1.23 -3.29 8.03
N VAL A 32 0.76 -4.41 7.46
CA VAL A 32 1.40 -5.03 6.28
C VAL A 32 1.36 -4.07 5.08
N ASP A 33 0.21 -3.43 4.84
CA ASP A 33 0.07 -2.47 3.74
C ASP A 33 1.06 -1.28 3.90
N ILE A 34 1.25 -0.78 5.13
CA ILE A 34 2.23 0.29 5.43
C ILE A 34 3.68 -0.21 5.27
N MET A 35 3.99 -1.42 5.74
CA MET A 35 5.32 -2.01 5.63
C MET A 35 5.77 -2.15 4.17
N VAL A 36 4.86 -2.59 3.29
CA VAL A 36 5.13 -2.67 1.85
C VAL A 36 5.37 -1.27 1.27
N GLY A 37 4.57 -0.27 1.65
CA GLY A 37 4.78 1.12 1.24
C GLY A 37 6.16 1.66 1.66
N MET A 38 6.59 1.39 2.89
CA MET A 38 7.91 1.77 3.39
C MET A 38 9.05 1.07 2.65
N MET A 39 8.89 -0.21 2.29
CA MET A 39 9.88 -0.96 1.50
C MET A 39 10.06 -0.38 0.09
N LEU A 40 8.97 0.09 -0.54
CA LEU A 40 9.06 0.78 -1.83
C LEU A 40 9.81 2.10 -1.70
N TRP A 41 9.48 2.89 -0.68
CA TRP A 41 10.18 4.16 -0.43
C TRP A 41 11.68 3.94 -0.24
N TYR A 42 12.04 2.96 0.59
CA TYR A 42 13.43 2.60 0.82
C TYR A 42 14.15 2.20 -0.47
N THR A 43 13.47 1.44 -1.34
CA THR A 43 14.00 1.03 -2.65
C THR A 43 14.22 2.24 -3.56
N SER A 44 13.26 3.18 -3.61
CA SER A 44 13.37 4.37 -4.46
C SER A 44 14.53 5.27 -4.02
N ALA A 45 14.61 5.57 -2.72
CA ALA A 45 15.70 6.36 -2.14
C ALA A 45 17.07 5.67 -2.33
N GLY A 46 17.12 4.33 -2.22
CA GLY A 46 18.33 3.57 -2.52
C GLY A 46 18.79 3.71 -3.98
N LEU A 47 17.82 3.76 -4.92
CA LEU A 47 18.11 3.94 -6.34
C LEU A 47 18.67 5.34 -6.63
N GLU A 48 18.13 6.39 -6.01
CA GLU A 48 18.58 7.78 -6.17
C GLU A 48 20.03 7.97 -5.71
N ILE A 49 20.37 7.41 -4.54
CA ILE A 49 21.74 7.42 -4.01
C ILE A 49 22.69 6.71 -4.99
N LEU A 50 22.26 5.58 -5.55
CA LEU A 50 23.06 4.80 -6.48
C LEU A 50 23.27 5.52 -7.83
N ALA A 51 22.23 6.15 -8.35
CA ALA A 51 22.31 6.98 -9.56
C ALA A 51 23.31 8.14 -9.38
N THR A 52 23.31 8.76 -8.20
CA THR A 52 24.28 9.82 -7.85
C THR A 52 25.71 9.29 -7.81
N ARG A 53 25.92 8.09 -7.24
CA ARG A 53 27.25 7.45 -7.21
C ARG A 53 27.76 7.13 -8.61
N VAL A 54 26.93 6.54 -9.46
CA VAL A 54 27.29 6.20 -10.84
C VAL A 54 27.74 7.43 -11.63
N LYS A 55 27.10 8.59 -11.42
CA LYS A 55 27.49 9.85 -12.05
C LYS A 55 28.86 10.40 -11.56
N SER A 56 29.33 9.96 -10.39
CA SER A 56 30.56 10.45 -9.75
C SER A 56 31.77 9.52 -9.86
N VAL A 57 31.58 8.32 -10.41
CA VAL A 57 32.64 7.30 -10.51
C VAL A 57 33.53 7.57 -11.74
N ASN A 58 34.84 7.57 -11.53
CA ASN A 58 35.88 7.69 -12.57
C ASN A 58 36.56 6.35 -12.92
N ASP A 59 36.25 5.27 -12.20
CA ASP A 59 36.94 3.97 -12.29
C ASP A 59 35.97 2.87 -12.74
N GLU A 60 36.36 2.05 -13.73
CA GLU A 60 35.51 0.99 -14.30
C GLU A 60 35.15 -0.09 -13.27
N ALA A 61 36.04 -0.37 -12.30
CA ALA A 61 35.80 -1.38 -11.28
C ALA A 61 34.69 -0.99 -10.27
N ASP A 62 34.60 0.30 -9.94
CA ASP A 62 33.55 0.83 -9.06
C ASP A 62 32.21 0.96 -9.80
N LEU A 63 32.24 1.12 -11.12
CA LEU A 63 31.06 1.13 -11.98
C LEU A 63 30.39 -0.25 -12.02
N ASP A 64 31.16 -1.31 -12.23
CA ASP A 64 30.65 -2.69 -12.26
C ASP A 64 29.98 -3.06 -10.93
N ARG A 65 30.58 -2.65 -9.81
CA ARG A 65 30.03 -2.88 -8.47
C ARG A 65 28.72 -2.12 -8.24
N CYS A 66 28.59 -0.90 -8.74
CA CYS A 66 27.32 -0.16 -8.71
C CYS A 66 26.23 -0.83 -9.55
N ILE A 67 26.58 -1.36 -10.73
CA ILE A 67 25.62 -2.05 -11.61
C ILE A 67 25.08 -3.31 -10.93
N ILE A 68 25.92 -4.09 -10.25
CA ILE A 68 25.49 -5.30 -9.53
C ILE A 68 24.51 -4.95 -8.39
N GLU A 69 24.83 -3.94 -7.57
CA GLU A 69 23.92 -3.48 -6.51
C GLU A 69 22.60 -2.95 -7.07
N HIS A 70 22.66 -2.26 -8.22
CA HIS A 70 21.47 -1.76 -8.91
C HIS A 70 20.55 -2.91 -9.36
N GLN A 71 21.12 -3.94 -9.99
CA GLN A 71 20.38 -5.12 -10.43
C GLN A 71 19.70 -5.84 -9.26
N ARG A 72 20.38 -5.90 -8.11
CA ARG A 72 19.82 -6.48 -6.89
C ARG A 72 18.61 -5.69 -6.37
N ILE A 73 18.69 -4.35 -6.36
CA ILE A 73 17.57 -3.47 -5.96
C ILE A 73 16.41 -3.59 -6.95
N ILE A 74 16.67 -3.61 -8.25
CA ILE A 74 15.64 -3.80 -9.29
C ILE A 74 14.93 -5.14 -9.13
N ASN A 75 15.69 -6.21 -8.88
CA ASN A 75 15.08 -7.53 -8.73
C ASN A 75 14.18 -7.58 -7.50
N PHE A 76 14.60 -6.98 -6.39
CA PHE A 76 13.76 -6.83 -5.19
C PHE A 76 12.49 -6.01 -5.47
N ALA A 77 12.63 -4.89 -6.18
CA ALA A 77 11.48 -4.09 -6.59
C ALA A 77 10.51 -4.84 -7.50
N ARG A 78 11.03 -5.70 -8.39
CA ARG A 78 10.21 -6.55 -9.27
C ARG A 78 9.41 -7.57 -8.48
N GLU A 79 9.99 -8.17 -7.45
CA GLU A 79 9.27 -9.06 -6.52
C GLU A 79 8.19 -8.28 -5.76
N MET A 80 8.50 -7.06 -5.29
CA MET A 80 7.55 -6.16 -4.65
C MET A 80 6.40 -5.73 -5.59
N ASN A 81 6.63 -5.61 -6.89
CA ASN A 81 5.64 -5.18 -7.86
C ASN A 81 4.36 -6.04 -7.84
N HIS A 82 4.49 -7.35 -7.60
CA HIS A 82 3.33 -8.23 -7.42
C HIS A 82 2.53 -7.88 -6.16
N ALA A 83 3.21 -7.59 -5.05
CA ALA A 83 2.56 -7.15 -3.81
C ALA A 83 1.88 -5.79 -3.99
N VAL A 84 2.54 -4.82 -4.62
CA VAL A 84 1.97 -3.49 -4.90
C VAL A 84 0.74 -3.59 -5.78
N ARG A 85 0.82 -4.36 -6.88
CA ARG A 85 -0.32 -4.57 -7.77
C ARG A 85 -1.49 -5.22 -7.02
N PHE A 86 -1.21 -6.18 -6.15
CA PHE A 86 -2.23 -6.79 -5.29
C PHE A 86 -2.83 -5.77 -4.31
N LEU A 87 -2.02 -4.92 -3.68
CA LEU A 87 -2.48 -3.85 -2.80
C LEU A 87 -3.37 -2.84 -3.52
N ILE A 88 -3.00 -2.42 -4.73
CA ILE A 88 -3.79 -1.48 -5.54
C ILE A 88 -5.12 -2.10 -5.95
N LEU A 89 -5.13 -3.37 -6.39
CA LEU A 89 -6.35 -4.07 -6.78
C LEU A 89 -7.29 -4.29 -5.59
N LYS A 90 -6.76 -4.84 -4.49
CA LYS A 90 -7.49 -5.06 -3.25
C LYS A 90 -8.01 -3.73 -2.68
N GLY A 91 -7.15 -2.71 -2.67
CA GLY A 91 -7.48 -1.36 -2.22
C GLY A 91 -8.62 -0.76 -3.04
N ASN A 92 -8.49 -0.69 -4.36
CA ASN A 92 -9.55 -0.15 -5.22
C ASN A 92 -10.86 -0.92 -5.13
N ALA A 93 -10.82 -2.26 -5.10
CA ALA A 93 -12.03 -3.07 -4.96
C ALA A 93 -12.75 -2.80 -3.63
N THR A 94 -12.00 -2.72 -2.53
CA THR A 94 -12.56 -2.42 -1.21
C THR A 94 -13.08 -0.97 -1.11
N MET A 95 -12.38 0.00 -1.71
CA MET A 95 -12.85 1.39 -1.80
C MET A 95 -14.14 1.50 -2.61
N ALA A 96 -14.21 0.85 -3.78
CA ALA A 96 -15.37 0.90 -4.65
C ALA A 96 -16.60 0.30 -3.95
N LEU A 97 -16.43 -0.85 -3.29
CA LEU A 97 -17.50 -1.47 -2.51
C LEU A 97 -17.92 -0.57 -1.34
N ALA A 98 -16.97 0.00 -0.60
CA ALA A 98 -17.25 0.90 0.50
C ALA A 98 -17.98 2.17 0.01
N ALA A 99 -17.60 2.72 -1.14
CA ALA A 99 -18.23 3.88 -1.74
C ALA A 99 -19.68 3.61 -2.13
N ILE A 100 -19.94 2.46 -2.78
CA ILE A 100 -21.30 2.02 -3.12
C ILE A 100 -22.13 1.81 -1.85
N CYS A 101 -21.59 1.11 -0.85
CA CYS A 101 -22.26 0.86 0.43
C CYS A 101 -22.54 2.16 1.21
N GLY A 102 -21.63 3.13 1.18
CA GLY A 102 -21.78 4.41 1.88
C GLY A 102 -22.69 5.41 1.18
N ALA A 103 -22.97 5.22 -0.11
CA ALA A 103 -23.99 5.99 -0.82
C ALA A 103 -25.40 5.75 -0.24
N PHE A 104 -25.69 4.55 0.27
CA PHE A 104 -27.00 4.22 0.84
C PHE A 104 -27.33 5.05 2.12
N PRO A 105 -26.45 5.13 3.14
CA PRO A 105 -26.63 6.04 4.28
C PRO A 105 -26.79 7.51 3.89
N LEU A 106 -26.08 7.96 2.85
CA LEU A 106 -26.10 9.34 2.38
C LEU A 106 -27.45 9.71 1.76
N ILE A 107 -28.04 8.80 0.96
CA ILE A 107 -29.36 8.98 0.35
C ILE A 107 -30.48 8.94 1.40
N TYR A 108 -30.33 8.14 2.46
CA TYR A 108 -31.37 7.96 3.49
C TYR A 108 -31.34 9.02 4.61
N HIS A 109 -30.60 10.13 4.46
CA HIS A 109 -30.50 11.19 5.48
C HIS A 109 -30.16 10.67 6.89
N GLN A 110 -29.20 9.75 6.98
CA GLN A 110 -28.67 9.24 8.25
C GLN A 110 -27.99 10.36 9.08
N PRO A 111 -27.84 10.19 10.40
CA PRO A 111 -27.27 11.21 11.27
C PRO A 111 -25.88 11.66 10.79
N THR A 112 -25.58 12.96 10.95
CA THR A 112 -24.34 13.62 10.49
C THR A 112 -23.06 12.92 10.95
N LEU A 113 -23.09 12.23 12.09
CA LEU A 113 -21.98 11.43 12.61
C LEU A 113 -21.62 10.23 11.71
N VAL A 114 -22.61 9.56 11.14
CA VAL A 114 -22.36 8.39 10.25
C VAL A 114 -21.79 8.86 8.93
N VAL A 115 -22.28 10.01 8.43
CA VAL A 115 -21.79 10.63 7.20
C VAL A 115 -20.34 11.09 7.36
N SER A 116 -19.97 11.68 8.51
CA SER A 116 -18.59 12.14 8.73
C SER A 116 -17.59 10.98 8.83
N GLN A 117 -17.96 9.89 9.51
CA GLN A 117 -17.13 8.67 9.56
C GLN A 117 -16.90 8.08 8.17
N PHE A 118 -17.94 8.08 7.32
CA PHE A 118 -17.82 7.61 5.95
C PHE A 118 -16.88 8.48 5.09
N ILE A 119 -17.02 9.81 5.17
CA ILE A 119 -16.14 10.74 4.44
C ILE A 119 -14.68 10.53 4.87
N LEU A 120 -14.41 10.44 6.17
CA LEU A 120 -13.07 10.18 6.69
C LEU A 120 -12.50 8.85 6.20
N PHE A 121 -13.34 7.81 6.12
CA PHE A 121 -12.93 6.50 5.60
C PHE A 121 -12.53 6.57 4.12
N VAL A 122 -13.31 7.26 3.29
CA VAL A 122 -13.00 7.46 1.86
C VAL A 122 -11.71 8.28 1.68
N VAL A 123 -11.55 9.38 2.42
CA VAL A 123 -10.34 10.21 2.36
C VAL A 123 -9.10 9.43 2.80
N CYS A 124 -9.18 8.70 3.92
CA CYS A 124 -8.09 7.82 4.38
C CYS A 124 -7.74 6.77 3.32
N GLY A 125 -8.74 6.29 2.61
CA GLY A 125 -8.56 5.34 1.54
C GLY A 125 -7.84 5.88 0.31
N LEU A 126 -8.25 7.06 -0.17
CA LEU A 126 -7.59 7.77 -1.25
C LEU A 126 -6.15 8.12 -0.88
N LEU A 127 -5.90 8.54 0.36
CA LEU A 127 -4.55 8.83 0.85
C LEU A 127 -3.65 7.58 0.82
N ARG A 128 -4.18 6.41 1.20
CA ARG A 128 -3.43 5.14 1.12
C ARG A 128 -3.07 4.77 -0.33
N LEU A 129 -4.00 4.96 -1.26
CA LEU A 129 -3.72 4.74 -2.69
C LEU A 129 -2.65 5.70 -3.21
N TYR A 130 -2.74 6.98 -2.84
CA TYR A 130 -1.75 7.98 -3.22
C TYR A 130 -0.34 7.66 -2.66
N LEU A 131 -0.25 7.31 -1.37
CA LEU A 131 1.03 6.99 -0.72
C LEU A 131 1.70 5.73 -1.28
N THR A 132 0.94 4.80 -1.86
CA THR A 132 1.47 3.59 -2.49
C THR A 132 1.80 3.79 -3.97
N ALA A 133 1.06 4.67 -4.67
CA ALA A 133 1.35 5.04 -6.05
C ALA A 133 2.60 5.92 -6.19
N TRP A 134 2.77 6.91 -5.29
CA TRP A 134 3.89 7.86 -5.35
C TRP A 134 5.28 7.20 -5.44
N PRO A 135 5.69 6.30 -4.53
CA PRO A 135 7.01 5.67 -4.60
C PRO A 135 7.15 4.72 -5.80
N ALA A 136 6.03 4.19 -6.33
CA ALA A 136 6.07 3.36 -7.53
C ALA A 136 6.31 4.21 -8.80
N ASP A 137 5.69 5.38 -8.89
CA ASP A 137 5.91 6.33 -9.98
C ASP A 137 7.34 6.90 -9.94
N ASP A 138 7.81 7.30 -8.75
CA ASP A 138 9.18 7.78 -8.53
C ASP A 138 10.22 6.72 -8.93
N LEU A 139 10.02 5.47 -8.50
CA LEU A 139 10.88 4.36 -8.89
C LEU A 139 10.90 4.13 -10.42
N ALA A 140 9.73 4.23 -11.07
CA ALA A 140 9.63 4.06 -12.52
C ALA A 140 10.36 5.17 -13.29
N GLU A 141 10.34 6.40 -12.77
CA GLU A 141 11.09 7.52 -13.32
C GLU A 141 12.61 7.33 -13.15
N MET A 142 13.06 6.96 -11.95
CA MET A 142 14.48 6.76 -11.66
C MET A 142 15.10 5.63 -12.50
N VAL A 143 14.37 4.52 -12.71
CA VAL A 143 14.81 3.44 -13.62
C VAL A 143 14.95 3.93 -15.05
N ARG A 144 14.03 4.78 -15.52
CA ARG A 144 14.06 5.35 -16.87
C ARG A 144 15.29 6.25 -17.05
N VAL A 145 15.54 7.16 -16.10
CA VAL A 145 16.70 8.06 -16.12
C VAL A 145 18.01 7.26 -16.14
N PHE A 146 18.11 6.21 -15.31
CA PHE A 146 19.30 5.36 -15.27
C PHE A 146 19.55 4.66 -16.62
N PHE A 147 18.50 4.14 -17.27
CA PHE A 147 18.64 3.49 -18.58
C PHE A 147 19.10 4.45 -19.68
N TYR A 148 18.74 5.73 -19.59
CA TYR A 148 19.28 6.77 -20.47
C TYR A 148 20.77 7.01 -20.24
N PHE A 149 21.22 7.01 -18.98
CA PHE A 149 22.66 7.16 -18.66
C PHE A 149 23.50 5.98 -19.16
N LEU A 150 22.97 4.76 -19.14
CA LEU A 150 23.70 3.57 -19.60
C LEU A 150 23.78 3.45 -21.13
N LYS A 151 22.99 4.23 -21.88
CA LYS A 151 22.92 4.19 -23.35
C LYS A 151 23.75 5.30 -24.02
N LEU A 152 24.37 6.17 -23.21
CA LEU A 152 25.39 7.15 -23.63
C LEU A 152 26.78 6.52 -23.49
#